data_AF-A0A7Y0A842-F1
#
_entry.id   AF-A0A7Y0A842-F1
#
_cell.length_a   1.000
_cell.length_b   1.000
_cell.length_c   1.000
_cell.angle_alpha   90.00
_cell.angle_beta   90.00
_cell.angle_gamma   90.00
#
_symmetry.space_group_name_H-M   'P 1'
#
loop_
_entity.id
_entity.type
_entity.pdbx_description
1 polymer ?
#
loop_
_entity_poly.entity_id
_entity_poly.type
_entity_poly.pdbx_seq_one_letter_code
_entity_poly.pdbx_strand_id
1 'polypeptide(L)' 'MKNLKKLSKGQLKSITGAGIKLPEPEFCMYACGNVIICATCSKDFKCPDDTM' A
#
# COMPACT_ATOMS: atom_id res chain seq x y z
N MET A 1 3.38 -18.40 -22.02
CA MET A 1 3.13 -18.42 -20.55
C MET A 1 4.47 -18.50 -19.84
N LYS A 2 4.87 -17.49 -19.06
CA LYS A 2 6.13 -17.53 -18.30
C LYS A 2 5.94 -18.43 -17.08
N ASN A 3 6.68 -19.53 -16.99
CA ASN A 3 6.69 -20.42 -15.83
C ASN A 3 7.22 -19.64 -14.62
N LEU A 4 6.32 -19.15 -13.77
CA LEU A 4 6.69 -18.48 -12.52
C LEU A 4 7.17 -19.55 -11.53
N LYS A 5 8.50 -19.67 -11.35
CA LYS A 5 9.09 -20.54 -10.34
C LYS A 5 8.56 -20.14 -8.97
N LYS A 6 7.92 -21.08 -8.26
CA LYS A 6 7.52 -20.90 -6.85
C LYS A 6 8.78 -20.61 -6.03
N LEU A 7 8.85 -19.41 -5.47
CA LEU A 7 9.91 -19.00 -4.57
C LEU A 7 9.79 -19.80 -3.26
N SER A 8 10.90 -20.33 -2.78
CA SER A 8 10.93 -21.04 -1.50
C SER A 8 10.72 -20.05 -0.34
N LYS A 9 10.29 -20.54 0.83
CA LYS A 9 10.08 -19.72 2.04
C LYS A 9 11.32 -18.90 2.42
N GLY A 10 12.53 -19.42 2.15
CA GLY A 10 13.78 -18.69 2.36
C GLY A 10 13.95 -17.52 1.39
N GLN A 11 13.57 -17.70 0.12
CA GLN A 11 13.62 -16.64 -0.89
C GLN A 11 12.54 -15.58 -0.67
N LEU A 12 11.36 -15.97 -0.19
CA LEU A 12 10.31 -15.00 0.22
C LEU A 12 10.81 -14.06 1.33
N LYS A 13 11.57 -14.59 2.30
CA LYS A 13 12.19 -13.80 3.37
C LYS A 13 13.33 -12.90 2.89
N SER A 14 13.96 -13.18 1.75
CA SER A 14 14.99 -12.29 1.18
C SER A 14 14.40 -11.20 0.28
N ILE A 15 13.10 -11.28 -0.05
CA ILE A 15 12.41 -10.27 -0.87
C ILE A 15 11.77 -9.18 0.02
N THR A 16 11.71 -9.38 1.34
CA THR A 16 11.32 -8.30 2.26
C THR A 16 12.27 -7.13 2.07
N GLY A 17 11.70 -6.04 1.54
CA GLY A 17 12.27 -4.73 1.21
C GLY A 17 13.77 -4.61 1.41
N ALA A 18 14.50 -4.44 0.31
CA ALA A 18 15.93 -4.22 0.25
C ALA A 18 16.39 -2.98 1.04
N GLY A 19 16.34 -3.01 2.38
CA GLY A 19 16.97 -2.07 3.32
C GLY A 19 16.65 -0.59 3.16
N ILE A 20 15.84 -0.20 2.17
CA ILE A 20 15.38 1.15 1.96
C ILE A 20 14.37 1.44 3.05
N LYS A 21 14.84 2.12 4.10
CA LYS A 21 14.01 2.98 4.93
C LYS A 21 13.44 4.07 4.02
N LEU A 22 12.50 3.70 3.16
CA LEU A 22 11.53 4.67 2.69
C LEU A 22 10.89 5.17 3.99
N PRO A 23 10.91 6.48 4.28
CA PRO A 23 10.19 6.99 5.44
C PRO A 23 8.80 6.37 5.33
N GLU A 24 8.45 5.51 6.30
CA GLU A 24 7.18 4.80 6.27
C GLU A 24 6.14 5.91 6.11
N PRO A 25 5.47 6.01 4.95
CA PRO A 25 4.48 7.05 4.78
C PRO A 25 3.49 6.81 5.90
N GLU A 26 3.26 7.82 6.75
CA GLU A 26 2.15 7.70 7.69
C GLU A 26 0.91 7.52 6.83
N PHE A 27 0.33 6.32 6.87
CA PHE A 27 -0.89 6.01 6.15
C PHE A 27 -2.07 6.31 7.07
N CYS A 28 -2.95 7.18 6.61
CA CYS A 28 -4.19 7.53 7.29
C CYS A 28 -5.35 6.78 6.63
N MET A 29 -6.31 6.36 7.45
CA MET A 29 -7.59 5.84 6.99
C MET A 29 -8.59 7.00 7.00
N TYR A 30 -9.04 7.37 5.81
CA TYR A 30 -10.05 8.41 5.63
C TYR A 30 -11.42 7.78 5.43
N ALA A 31 -12.38 8.21 6.22
CA ALA A 31 -13.78 7.83 6.06
C ALA A 31 -14.44 8.79 5.05
N CYS A 32 -14.78 8.26 3.88
CA CYS A 32 -15.46 8.96 2.79
C CYS A 32 -16.86 8.37 2.64
N GLY A 33 -17.81 8.92 3.41
CA GLY A 33 -19.17 8.35 3.51
C GLY A 33 -19.12 6.90 4.01
N ASN A 34 -19.45 5.95 3.13
CA ASN A 34 -19.46 4.52 3.43
C ASN A 34 -18.17 3.78 3.01
N VAL A 35 -17.18 4.48 2.46
CA VAL A 35 -15.92 3.89 1.98
C VAL A 35 -14.75 4.33 2.87
N ILE A 36 -13.82 3.40 3.11
CA ILE A 36 -12.57 3.70 3.79
C ILE A 36 -11.44 3.75 2.75
N ILE A 37 -10.73 4.87 2.70
CA ILE A 37 -9.60 5.09 1.80
C ILE A 37 -8.31 5.13 2.61
N CYS A 38 -7.36 4.26 2.26
CA CYS A 38 -6.00 4.28 2.82
C CYS A 38 -5.10 5.13 1.92
N ALA A 39 -4.62 6.27 2.42
CA ALA A 39 -3.74 7.19 1.69
C ALA A 39 -2.68 7.77 2.62
N THR A 40 -1.67 8.44 2.07
CA THR A 40 -0.70 9.21 2.87
C THR A 40 -1.43 10.27 3.68
N CYS A 41 -1.13 10.36 4.98
CA CYS A 41 -1.65 11.39 5.86
C CYS A 41 -1.37 12.79 5.31
N SER A 42 -2.44 13.49 4.95
CA SER A 42 -2.45 14.86 4.47
C SER A 42 -3.59 15.64 5.13
N LYS A 43 -3.33 16.89 5.48
CA LYS A 43 -4.37 17.83 5.98
C LYS A 43 -5.31 18.30 4.86
N ASP A 44 -4.85 18.19 3.62
CA ASP A 44 -5.58 18.59 2.42
C ASP A 44 -6.25 17.41 1.72
N PHE A 45 -6.28 16.23 2.38
CA PHE A 45 -6.98 15.07 1.83
C PHE A 45 -8.46 15.40 1.64
N LYS A 46 -8.97 15.16 0.43
CA LYS A 46 -10.38 15.27 0.10
C LYS A 46 -10.85 13.93 -0.41
N CYS A 47 -12.01 13.52 0.07
CA CYS A 47 -12.70 12.37 -0.50
C CYS A 47 -12.95 12.61 -1.99
N PRO A 48 -12.71 11.61 -2.85
CA PRO A 48 -13.14 11.71 -4.23
C PRO A 48 -14.68 11.85 -4.22
N ASP A 49 -15.19 12.85 -4.93
CA ASP A 49 -16.63 12.99 -5.13
C ASP A 49 -17.13 11.74 -5.84
N ASP A 50 -18.13 11.07 -5.24
CA ASP A 50 -18.79 9.83 -5.70
C ASP A 50 -19.34 9.99 -7.13
N THR A 51 -18.45 9.93 -8.11
CA THR A 51 -18.72 9.87 -9.55
C THR A 51 -18.11 8.59 -10.09
N MET A 52 -18.50 7.47 -9.49
CA MET A 52 -18.37 6.13 -10.08
C MET A 52 -19.74 5.67 -10.54
#